data_AF-A0A512JB19-F1
#
_entry.id   AF-A0A512JB19-F1
#
_cell.length_a   1.000
_cell.length_b   1.000
_cell.length_c   1.000
_cell.angle_alpha   90.00
_cell.angle_beta   90.00
_cell.angle_gamma   90.00
#
_symmetry.space_group_name_H-M   'P 1'
#
loop_
_entity.id
_entity.type
_entity.pdbx_description
1 polymer ?
#
loop_
_entity_poly.entity_id
_entity_poly.type
_entity_poly.pdbx_seq_one_letter_code
_entity_poly.pdbx_strand_id
1 'polypeptide(L)' 'MYAEGGWKPSWEPPRKPRLTKREERVLIGIIVANLLLLLVAPVGGATIIHAVLAALRS' A
#
# COMPACT_ATOMS: atom_id res chain seq x y z
N MET A 1 -3.01 -20.51 53.28
CA MET A 1 -3.91 -20.50 52.10
C MET A 1 -3.13 -19.93 50.95
N TYR A 2 -2.59 -20.81 50.09
CA TYR A 2 -1.89 -20.37 48.87
C TYR A 2 -2.94 -19.87 47.89
N ALA A 3 -2.68 -18.72 47.26
CA ALA A 3 -3.55 -18.19 46.24
C ALA A 3 -3.46 -19.09 45.00
N GLU A 4 -4.47 -19.94 44.80
CA GLU A 4 -4.72 -20.76 43.60
C GLU A 4 -5.14 -19.86 42.40
N GLY A 5 -4.49 -18.70 42.24
CA GLY A 5 -4.81 -17.69 41.23
C GLY A 5 -3.74 -17.68 40.14
N GLY A 6 -3.66 -18.76 39.37
CA GLY A 6 -2.73 -18.84 38.24
C GLY A 6 -2.97 -17.69 37.26
N TRP A 7 -1.95 -16.86 37.05
CA TRP A 7 -1.97 -15.83 36.02
C TRP A 7 -2.13 -16.50 34.65
N LYS A 8 -3.30 -16.32 34.02
CA LYS A 8 -3.50 -16.67 32.61
C LYS A 8 -3.17 -15.44 31.77
N PRO A 9 -2.15 -15.49 30.89
CA PRO A 9 -1.99 -14.46 29.89
C PRO A 9 -3.24 -14.46 29.01
N SER A 10 -3.96 -13.33 28.98
CA SER A 10 -5.01 -13.09 27.99
C SER A 10 -4.33 -12.91 26.64
N TRP A 11 -3.98 -14.01 25.98
CA TRP A 11 -3.65 -13.99 24.57
C TRP A 11 -4.96 -13.83 23.80
N GLU A 12 -5.56 -12.64 23.84
CA GLU A 12 -6.44 -12.22 22.77
C GLU A 12 -5.53 -11.90 21.57
N PRO A 13 -5.61 -12.64 20.46
CA PRO A 13 -4.90 -12.25 19.26
C PRO A 13 -5.35 -10.83 18.87
N PRO A 14 -4.41 -9.90 18.59
CA PRO A 14 -4.76 -8.54 18.25
C PRO A 14 -5.74 -8.56 17.08
N ARG A 15 -6.92 -7.96 17.28
CA ARG A 15 -7.95 -7.88 16.24
C ARG A 15 -7.33 -7.15 15.06
N LYS A 16 -7.18 -7.85 13.93
CA LYS A 16 -6.68 -7.24 12.70
C LYS A 16 -7.58 -6.04 12.37
N PRO A 17 -7.03 -4.84 12.13
CA PRO A 17 -7.81 -3.72 11.64
C PRO A 17 -8.55 -4.17 10.38
N ARG A 18 -9.88 -4.18 10.43
CA ARG A 18 -10.70 -4.49 9.24
C ARG A 18 -10.88 -3.18 8.50
N LEU A 19 -10.40 -3.12 7.26
CA LEU A 19 -10.69 -2.00 6.38
C LEU A 19 -12.20 -1.82 6.30
N THR A 20 -12.65 -0.60 6.52
CA THR A 20 -14.03 -0.20 6.26
C THR A 20 -14.29 -0.31 4.76
N LYS A 21 -15.55 -0.50 4.36
CA LYS A 21 -15.94 -0.58 2.94
C LYS A 21 -15.45 0.61 2.09
N ARG A 22 -15.29 1.78 2.73
CA ARG A 22 -14.76 2.99 2.09
C ARG A 22 -13.27 2.89 1.85
N GLU A 23 -12.50 2.45 2.84
CA GLU A 23 -11.05 2.27 2.72
C GLU A 23 -10.71 1.18 1.70
N GLU A 24 -11.48 0.09 1.64
CA GLU A 24 -11.31 -0.96 0.64
C GLU A 24 -11.53 -0.41 -0.78
N ARG A 25 -12.57 0.40 -0.99
CA ARG A 25 -12.84 1.04 -2.29
C ARG A 25 -11.73 2.03 -2.68
N VAL A 26 -11.23 2.82 -1.73
CA VAL A 26 -10.10 3.74 -1.97
C VAL A 26 -8.83 2.95 -2.30
N LEU A 27 -8.54 1.89 -1.55
CA LEU A 27 -7.38 1.03 -1.76
C LEU A 27 -7.42 0.37 -3.16
N ILE A 28 -8.56 -0.21 -3.54
CA ILE A 28 -8.75 -0.76 -4.89
C ILE A 28 -8.57 0.32 -5.95
N GLY A 29 -9.13 1.51 -5.72
CA GLY A 29 -8.95 2.66 -6.62
C GLY A 29 -7.49 3.04 -6.82
N ILE A 30 -6.69 3.10 -5.75
CA ILE A 30 -5.24 3.38 -5.81
C ILE A 30 -4.50 2.28 -6.56
N ILE A 31 -4.81 1.01 -6.30
CA ILE A 31 -4.18 -0.13 -7.00
C ILE A 31 -4.45 -0.04 -8.50
N VAL A 32 -5.72 0.15 -8.89
CA VAL A 32 -6.11 0.26 -10.31
C VAL A 32 -5.45 1.49 -10.96
N ALA A 33 -5.46 2.64 -10.28
CA ALA A 33 -4.81 3.84 -10.78
C ALA A 33 -3.30 3.63 -10.99
N ASN A 34 -2.61 2.98 -10.04
CA ASN A 34 -1.19 2.66 -10.17
C ASN A 34 -0.91 1.66 -11.29
N LEU A 35 -1.78 0.67 -11.51
CA LEU A 35 -1.64 -0.26 -12.65
C LEU A 35 -1.81 0.46 -13.98
N LEU A 36 -2.75 1.40 -14.09
CA LEU A 36 -2.91 2.24 -15.27
C LEU A 36 -1.69 3.16 -15.46
N LEU A 37 -1.23 3.80 -14.39
CA LEU A 37 0.00 4.59 -14.39
C LEU A 37 1.22 3.75 -14.76
N LEU A 38 1.28 2.48 -14.37
CA LEU A 38 2.33 1.54 -14.77
C LEU A 38 2.28 1.23 -16.27
N LEU A 39 1.11 1.31 -16.92
CA LEU A 39 0.99 1.20 -18.39
C LEU A 39 1.31 2.54 -19.07
N VAL A 40 0.96 3.65 -18.43
CA VAL A 40 1.32 4.99 -18.90
C VAL A 40 2.80 5.25 -18.72
N ALA A 41 3.48 4.71 -17.70
CA ALA A 41 4.91 4.93 -17.46
C ALA A 41 5.82 4.41 -18.60
N PRO A 42 5.54 3.31 -19.31
CA PRO A 42 6.18 2.99 -20.58
C PRO A 42 5.98 4.08 -21.64
N VAL A 43 4.79 4.69 -21.71
CA VAL A 43 4.47 5.75 -22.69
C VAL A 43 5.07 7.11 -22.29
N GLY A 44 4.85 7.54 -21.06
CA GLY A 44 5.27 8.81 -20.48
C GLY A 44 6.69 8.80 -19.93
N GLY A 45 7.18 7.67 -19.42
CA GLY A 45 8.55 7.50 -18.96
C GLY A 45 9.54 7.50 -20.13
N ALA A 46 9.21 6.89 -21.27
CA ALA A 46 9.99 7.07 -22.50
C ALA A 46 10.03 8.54 -22.92
N THR A 47 8.91 9.26 -22.78
CA THR A 47 8.83 10.70 -23.07
C THR A 47 9.70 11.53 -22.12
N ILE A 48 9.69 11.26 -20.81
CA ILE A 48 10.53 11.95 -19.82
C ILE A 48 12.01 11.63 -20.05
N ILE A 49 12.37 10.37 -20.29
CA ILE A 49 13.75 9.97 -20.62
C ILE A 49 14.20 10.67 -21.90
N HIS A 50 13.38 10.70 -22.95
CA HIS A 50 13.67 11.45 -24.17
C HIS A 50 13.86 12.95 -23.90
N ALA A 51 12.99 13.56 -23.09
CA ALA A 51 13.08 14.97 -22.74
C ALA A 51 14.37 15.29 -21.96
N VAL A 52 14.74 14.45 -20.98
CA VAL A 52 15.98 14.61 -20.21
C VAL A 52 17.21 14.40 -21.10
N LEU A 53 17.23 13.35 -21.93
CA LEU A 53 18.32 13.12 -22.87
C LEU A 53 18.47 14.27 -23.88
N ALA A 54 17.35 14.82 -24.36
CA ALA A 54 17.34 15.98 -25.24
C ALA A 54 17.90 17.23 -24.54
N ALA A 55 17.51 17.48 -23.28
CA ALA A 55 18.00 18.60 -22.48
C ALA A 55 19.47 18.48 -22.04
N LEU A 56 20.00 17.25 -21.92
CA LEU A 56 21.42 17.01 -21.62
C LEU A 56 22.31 17.08 -22.85
N ARG A 57 21.73 16.89 -24.04
CA ARG A 57 22.42 17.03 -25.33
C ARG A 57 22.49 18.49 -25.80
N SER A 58 21.57 19.34 -25.34
CA SER A 58 21.50 20.76 -25.69
C SER A 58 22.50 21.62 -24.92
#